data_AF-A0A0C2VWL0-F1
#
_entry.id   AF-A0A0C2VWL0-F1
#
_cell.length_a   1.000
_cell.length_b   1.000
_cell.length_c   1.000
_cell.angle_alpha   90.00
_cell.angle_beta   90.00
_cell.angle_gamma   90.00
#
_symmetry.space_group_name_H-M   'P 1'
#
loop_
_entity.id
_entity.type
_entity.pdbx_description
1 polymer ?
#
loop_
_entity_poly.entity_id
_entity_poly.type
_entity_poly.pdbx_seq_one_letter_code
_entity_poly.pdbx_strand_id
1 'polypeptide(L)' 'MSTKRTVYSTELKTKIVLEILKGDKSLNEIASEHNITPKNIQNKKAKFVANAEMAMEPAKAIKEYKDEIIELEKK' A
#
# COMPACT_ATOMS: atom_id res chain seq x y z
N MET A 1 11.76 -27.50 2.65
CA MET A 1 11.68 -26.93 1.29
C MET A 1 11.87 -25.43 1.39
N SER A 2 12.84 -24.86 0.66
CA SER A 2 13.02 -23.40 0.60
C SER A 2 11.92 -22.81 -0.27
N THR A 3 10.96 -22.11 0.35
CA THR A 3 9.89 -21.42 -0.39
C THR A 3 10.50 -20.20 -1.06
N LYS A 4 10.71 -20.28 -2.38
CA LYS A 4 11.09 -19.11 -3.19
C LYS A 4 10.06 -18.00 -2.97
N ARG A 5 10.53 -16.83 -2.54
CA ARG A 5 9.69 -15.65 -2.34
C ARG A 5 9.09 -15.22 -3.68
N THR A 6 7.77 -15.33 -3.82
CA THR A 6 7.06 -14.79 -4.98
C THR A 6 7.12 -13.26 -4.96
N VAL A 7 7.74 -12.69 -5.99
CA VAL A 7 7.80 -11.24 -6.19
C VAL A 7 6.61 -10.83 -7.05
N TYR A 8 5.59 -10.25 -6.40
CA TYR A 8 4.45 -9.68 -7.11
C TYR A 8 4.79 -8.28 -7.63
N SER A 9 4.37 -7.97 -8.87
CA SER A 9 4.47 -6.61 -9.42
C SER A 9 3.68 -5.61 -8.57
N THR A 10 4.06 -4.34 -8.63
CA THR A 10 3.35 -3.25 -7.95
C THR A 10 1.92 -3.09 -8.45
N GLU A 11 1.71 -3.19 -9.77
CA GLU A 11 0.38 -3.14 -10.40
C GLU A 11 -0.55 -4.25 -9.92
N LEU A 12 -0.05 -5.48 -9.78
CA LEU A 12 -0.86 -6.60 -9.30
C LEU A 12 -1.23 -6.39 -7.83
N LYS A 13 -0.31 -5.85 -7.01
CA LYS A 13 -0.59 -5.55 -5.60
C LYS A 13 -1.67 -4.47 -5.45
N THR A 14 -1.63 -3.42 -6.26
CA THR A 14 -2.63 -2.35 -6.20
C THR A 14 -3.98 -2.84 -6.69
N LYS A 15 -4.03 -3.61 -7.78
CA LYS A 15 -5.27 -4.21 -8.29
C LYS A 15 -5.98 -5.05 -7.22
N ILE A 16 -5.24 -5.93 -6.54
CA ILE A 16 -5.78 -6.78 -5.47
C ILE A 16 -6.35 -5.93 -4.32
N VAL A 17 -5.65 -4.89 -3.89
CA VAL A 17 -6.13 -4.01 -2.82
C VAL A 17 -7.39 -3.26 -3.23
N LEU A 18 -7.47 -2.80 -4.48
CA LEU A 18 -8.65 -2.12 -5.01
C LEU A 18 -9.86 -3.05 -5.11
N GLU A 19 -9.69 -4.30 -5.53
CA GLU A 19 -10.78 -5.29 -5.57
C GLU A 19 -11.38 -5.53 -4.18
N ILE A 20 -10.55 -5.55 -3.14
CA ILE A 20 -11.01 -5.70 -1.75
C ILE A 20 -11.79 -4.47 -1.27
N LEU A 21 -11.37 -3.27 -1.69
CA LEU A 21 -12.06 -2.03 -1.34
C LEU A 21 -13.39 -1.88 -2.07
N LYS A 22 -13.52 -2.42 -3.29
CA LYS A 22 -14.78 -2.49 -4.03
C LYS A 22 -15.80 -3.43 -3.37
N GLY A 23 -15.33 -4.49 -2.72
CA GLY A 23 -16.18 -5.44 -2.00
C GLY A 23 -16.86 -6.49 -2.90
N ASP A 24 -16.46 -6.58 -4.17
CA ASP A 24 -17.05 -7.52 -5.15
C ASP A 24 -16.77 -9.00 -4.81
N LYS A 25 -15.67 -9.28 -4.11
CA LYS A 25 -15.23 -10.63 -3.73
C LYS A 25 -14.80 -10.65 -2.27
N SER A 26 -15.00 -11.78 -1.60
CA SER A 26 -14.51 -11.96 -0.24
C SER A 26 -12.98 -12.04 -0.21
N LEU A 27 -12.39 -11.65 0.93
CA LEU A 27 -10.93 -11.66 1.11
C LEU A 27 -10.33 -13.06 0.90
N ASN A 28 -11.08 -14.12 1.21
CA ASN A 28 -10.64 -15.51 1.05
C ASN A 28 -10.69 -15.99 -0.41
N GLU A 29 -11.64 -15.51 -1.20
CA GLU A 29 -11.71 -15.79 -2.64
C GLU A 29 -10.53 -15.14 -3.36
N ILE A 30 -10.27 -13.86 -3.08
CA ILE A 30 -9.13 -13.12 -3.66
C ILE A 30 -7.79 -13.75 -3.24
N ALA A 31 -7.67 -14.19 -1.99
CA ALA A 31 -6.51 -14.92 -1.49
C ALA A 31 -6.26 -16.21 -2.30
N SER A 32 -7.32 -16.98 -2.55
CA SER A 32 -7.26 -18.23 -3.31
C SER A 32 -6.94 -17.99 -4.78
N GLU A 33 -7.60 -17.02 -5.42
CA GLU A 33 -7.46 -16.71 -6.85
C GLU A 33 -6.04 -16.23 -7.20
N HIS A 34 -5.45 -15.42 -6.32
CA HIS A 34 -4.11 -14.88 -6.53
C HIS A 34 -2.99 -15.66 -5.83
N ASN A 35 -3.29 -16.78 -5.16
CA ASN A 35 -2.34 -17.53 -4.34
C ASN A 35 -1.59 -16.65 -3.31
N ILE A 36 -2.31 -15.73 -2.68
CA ILE A 36 -1.76 -14.81 -1.67
C ILE A 36 -2.38 -15.14 -0.32
N THR A 37 -1.56 -15.13 0.73
CA THR A 37 -2.09 -15.31 2.09
C THR A 37 -3.00 -14.15 2.51
N PRO A 38 -4.15 -14.43 3.17
CA PRO A 38 -5.07 -13.40 3.69
C PRO A 38 -4.37 -12.30 4.52
N LYS A 39 -3.39 -12.69 5.33
CA LYS A 39 -2.60 -11.78 6.16
C LYS A 39 -1.75 -10.80 5.33
N ASN A 40 -1.18 -11.24 4.21
CA ASN A 40 -0.40 -10.38 3.32
C ASN A 40 -1.31 -9.33 2.65
N ILE A 41 -2.51 -9.76 2.26
CA ILE A 41 -3.54 -8.88 1.72
C ILE A 41 -3.94 -7.81 2.73
N GLN A 42 -4.23 -8.18 3.99
CA GLN A 42 -4.55 -7.22 5.06
C GLN A 42 -3.43 -6.21 5.29
N ASN A 43 -2.17 -6.68 5.36
CA ASN A 43 -1.02 -5.80 5.53
C ASN A 43 -0.86 -4.82 4.36
N LYS A 44 -1.14 -5.26 3.12
CA LYS A 44 -1.11 -4.39 1.94
C LYS A 44 -2.25 -3.39 1.94
N LYS A 45 -3.46 -3.78 2.36
CA LYS A 45 -4.60 -2.88 2.53
C LYS A 45 -4.27 -1.77 3.54
N ALA A 46 -3.72 -2.13 4.70
CA ALA A 46 -3.33 -1.15 5.72
C ALA A 46 -2.30 -0.15 5.19
N LYS A 47 -1.26 -0.62 4.51
CA LYS A 47 -0.25 0.25 3.87
C LYS A 47 -0.84 1.14 2.79
N PHE A 48 -1.76 0.62 1.99
CA PHE A 48 -2.40 1.39 0.93
C PHE A 48 -3.24 2.53 1.51
N VAL A 49 -4.04 2.27 2.54
CA VAL A 49 -4.86 3.30 3.20
C VAL A 49 -3.98 4.36 3.87
N ALA A 50 -2.94 3.96 4.60
CA ALA A 50 -2.01 4.91 5.23
C ALA A 50 -1.31 5.82 4.19
N ASN A 51 -0.97 5.25 3.02
CA ASN A 51 -0.36 6.03 1.93
C ASN A 51 -1.39 6.81 1.11
N ALA A 52 -2.67 6.43 1.16
CA ALA A 52 -3.72 7.09 0.38
C ALA A 52 -3.99 8.51 0.89
N GLU A 53 -3.94 8.74 2.21
CA GLU A 53 -4.06 10.08 2.79
C GLU A 53 -2.97 11.03 2.28
N MET A 54 -1.71 10.56 2.27
CA MET A 54 -0.58 11.30 1.70
C MET A 54 -0.74 11.54 0.19
N ALA A 55 -1.32 10.58 -0.54
CA ALA A 55 -1.58 10.72 -1.97
C ALA A 55 -2.73 11.71 -2.29
N MET A 56 -3.68 11.91 -1.37
CA MET A 56 -4.79 12.86 -1.52
C MET A 56 -4.40 14.30 -1.18
N GLU A 57 -3.52 14.51 -0.20
CA GLU A 57 -3.01 15.85 0.15
C GLU A 57 -1.47 15.96 -0.02
N PRO A 58 -0.93 15.76 -1.24
CA PRO A 58 0.51 15.80 -1.46
C PRO A 58 1.10 17.18 -1.15
N ALA A 59 0.30 18.25 -1.32
CA ALA A 59 0.72 19.63 -1.11
C ALA A 59 1.01 19.97 0.36
N LYS A 60 0.34 19.33 1.33
CA LYS A 60 0.65 19.54 2.76
C LYS A 60 1.95 18.83 3.14
N ALA A 61 2.08 17.57 2.77
CA ALA A 61 3.30 16.79 3.03
C ALA A 61 4.54 17.47 2.41
N ILE A 62 4.45 17.96 1.17
CA ILE A 62 5.57 18.65 0.50
C ILE A 62 5.90 19.99 1.18
N LYS A 63 4.92 20.72 1.71
CA LYS A 63 5.18 21.98 2.45
C LYS A 63 5.89 21.71 3.76
N GLU A 64 5.38 20.78 4.56
CA GLU A 64 5.99 20.40 5.84
C GLU A 64 7.44 19.95 5.66
N TYR A 65 7.72 19.11 4.67
CA TYR A 65 9.10 18.69 4.37
C TYR A 65 10.01 19.83 3.91
N LYS A 66 9.50 20.81 3.14
CA LYS A 66 10.30 21.96 2.72
C LYS A 66 10.64 22.87 3.89
N ASP A 67 9.67 23.10 4.78
CA ASP A 67 9.86 23.95 5.94
C ASP A 67 10.86 23.32 6.94
N GLU A 68 10.79 22.00 7.15
CA GLU A 68 11.78 21.25 7.96
C GLU A 68 13.20 21.28 7.36
N ILE A 69 13.36 21.14 6.04
CA ILE A 69 14.66 21.24 5.38
C ILE A 69 15.27 22.64 5.58
N ILE A 70 14.45 23.68 5.43
CA ILE A 70 14.90 25.07 5.60
C ILE A 70 15.32 25.34 7.06
N GLU A 71 14.65 24.75 8.06
CA GLU A 71 15.08 24.86 9.46
C GLU A 71 16.38 24.11 9.74
N LEU A 72 16.57 22.92 9.16
CA LEU A 72 17.79 22.13 9.31
C LEU A 72 19.00 22.78 8.62
N GLU A 73 18.81 23.39 7.45
CA GLU A 73 19.87 24.11 6.72
C GLU A 73 20.28 25.43 7.38
N LYS A 74 19.44 26.00 8.26
CA LYS A 74 19.74 27.20 9.04
C LYS A 74 20.54 26.92 10.32
N LYS A 75 20.75 25.65 10.67
CA LYS A 75 21.41 25.22 11.90
C LYS A 75 22.86 24.78 11.64
#